data_AF-A0A2S6MUZ3-F1
#
_entry.id   AF-A0A2S6MUZ3-F1
#
_cell.length_a   1.000
_cell.length_b   1.000
_cell.length_c   1.000
_cell.angle_alpha   90.00
_cell.angle_beta   90.00
_cell.angle_gamma   90.00
#
_symmetry.space_group_name_H-M   'P 1'
#
loop_
_entity.id
_entity.type
_entity.pdbx_description
1 polymer ?
#
loop_
_entity_poly.entity_id
_entity_poly.type
_entity_poly.pdbx_seq_one_letter_code
_entity_poly.pdbx_strand_id
1 'polypeptide(L)'
;MMRIPAALLVCTALPLLGSCAGTPPHAGQPTAQGQSMQQMLADVNVVRSYVYGGTSQGDAERAATDLVSWSQRMAELFPPGQASKEYVDMSPQRAGKAPAAMQQAAGQLLSVVRTGSRAAVGTQLAQTERDGCGTCHLSDAR
;
A
#
# COMPACT_ATOMS: atom_id res chain seq x y z
N MET A 1 34.60 -58.20 37.45
CA MET A 1 35.57 -57.47 36.60
C MET A 1 34.83 -57.20 35.29
N MET A 2 34.50 -55.97 34.91
CA MET A 2 35.41 -54.96 34.38
C MET A 2 34.69 -53.59 34.42
N ARG A 3 35.36 -52.56 34.95
CA ARG A 3 34.91 -51.16 34.94
C ARG A 3 35.40 -50.50 33.65
N ILE A 4 34.55 -49.72 32.98
CA ILE A 4 34.98 -48.77 31.95
C ILE A 4 34.35 -47.41 32.27
N PRO A 5 35.15 -46.35 32.51
CA PRO A 5 34.68 -44.99 32.74
C PRO A 5 34.55 -44.26 31.41
N ALA A 6 33.47 -43.51 31.21
CA ALA A 6 33.32 -42.63 30.05
C ALA A 6 32.94 -41.22 30.51
N ALA A 7 34.00 -40.43 30.64
CA ALA A 7 34.11 -38.99 30.39
C ALA A 7 32.85 -38.13 30.47
N LEU A 8 32.87 -37.26 31.47
CA LEU A 8 32.22 -35.95 31.51
C LEU A 8 32.43 -35.19 30.19
N LEU A 9 31.35 -34.90 29.47
CA LEU A 9 31.33 -33.88 28.42
C LEU A 9 30.45 -32.73 28.92
N VAL A 10 31.12 -31.74 29.51
CA VAL A 10 30.53 -30.47 29.92
C VAL A 10 30.22 -29.69 28.65
N CYS A 11 28.96 -29.73 28.21
CA CYS A 11 28.43 -28.79 27.23
C CYS A 11 28.29 -27.42 27.91
N THR A 12 29.31 -26.58 27.78
CA THR A 12 29.23 -25.15 28.09
C THR A 12 28.24 -24.51 27.12
N ALA A 13 27.04 -24.20 27.62
CA ALA A 13 26.09 -23.34 26.96
C ALA A 13 26.72 -21.95 26.77
N LEU A 14 26.98 -21.56 25.52
CA LEU A 14 27.21 -20.17 25.15
C LEU A 14 25.85 -19.46 25.03
N PRO A 15 25.49 -18.50 25.89
CA PRO A 15 24.46 -17.54 25.57
C PRO A 15 25.13 -16.43 24.75
N LEU A 16 25.28 -16.63 23.44
CA LEU A 16 25.52 -15.50 22.55
C LEU A 16 24.21 -14.74 22.41
N LEU A 17 24.03 -13.79 23.33
CA LEU A 17 23.11 -12.66 23.24
C LEU A 17 23.47 -11.81 22.03
N GLY A 18 23.09 -12.27 20.84
CA GLY A 18 23.16 -11.52 19.59
C GLY A 18 21.92 -10.67 19.43
N SER A 19 21.97 -9.45 19.97
CA SER A 19 21.15 -8.27 19.68
C SER A 19 20.01 -8.49 18.66
N CYS A 20 18.81 -8.80 19.16
CA CYS A 20 17.59 -8.69 18.35
C CYS A 20 17.48 -7.24 17.88
N ALA A 21 17.70 -7.01 16.59
CA ALA A 21 17.38 -5.76 15.92
C ALA A 21 15.97 -5.36 16.35
N GLY A 22 15.82 -4.15 16.88
CA GLY A 22 14.59 -3.66 17.48
C GLY A 22 13.40 -3.97 16.58
N THR A 23 12.39 -4.63 17.15
CA THR A 23 11.14 -4.88 16.46
C THR A 23 10.67 -3.55 15.88
N PRO A 24 10.35 -3.47 14.57
CA PRO A 24 9.81 -2.25 14.00
C PRO A 24 8.64 -1.78 14.88
N PRO A 25 8.54 -0.47 15.20
CA PRO A 25 7.63 0.04 16.23
C PRO A 25 6.15 -0.27 16.00
N HIS A 26 5.79 -0.78 14.82
CA HIS A 26 4.43 -1.11 14.40
C HIS A 26 4.29 -2.53 13.80
N ALA A 27 5.23 -3.45 14.05
CA ALA A 27 5.12 -4.81 13.54
C ALA A 27 3.80 -5.47 13.99
N GLY A 28 2.91 -5.78 13.03
CA GLY A 28 1.62 -6.43 13.28
C GLY A 28 0.46 -5.51 13.71
N GLN A 29 0.65 -4.18 13.79
CA GLN A 29 -0.41 -3.22 14.10
C GLN A 29 -0.81 -2.41 12.86
N PRO A 30 -2.11 -2.14 12.63
CA PRO A 30 -2.53 -1.32 11.52
C PRO A 30 -2.08 0.14 11.72
N THR A 31 -1.22 0.63 10.83
CA THR A 31 -0.82 2.03 10.79
C THR A 31 -1.89 2.87 10.09
N ALA A 32 -1.92 4.18 10.33
CA ALA A 32 -2.82 5.09 9.61
C ALA A 32 -2.58 5.03 8.09
N GLN A 33 -1.31 4.89 7.69
CA GLN A 33 -0.92 4.64 6.30
C GLN A 33 -1.57 3.36 5.75
N GLY A 34 -1.40 2.23 6.45
CA GLY A 34 -1.93 0.94 6.02
C GLY A 34 -3.46 0.96 5.91
N GLN A 35 -4.14 1.55 6.89
CA GLN A 35 -5.61 1.71 6.87
C GLN A 35 -6.06 2.57 5.67
N SER A 36 -5.37 3.69 5.38
CA SER A 36 -5.73 4.53 4.24
C SER A 36 -5.60 3.77 2.90
N MET A 37 -4.54 2.98 2.72
CA MET A 37 -4.35 2.17 1.51
C MET A 37 -5.40 1.07 1.38
N GLN A 38 -5.80 0.44 2.49
CA GLN A 38 -6.89 -0.53 2.48
C GLN A 38 -8.22 0.10 2.07
N GLN A 39 -8.52 1.31 2.54
CA GLN A 39 -9.74 2.02 2.16
C GLN A 39 -9.71 2.43 0.68
N MET A 40 -8.60 3.01 0.20
CA MET A 40 -8.45 3.33 -1.22
C MET A 40 -8.60 2.10 -2.13
N LEU A 41 -8.09 0.94 -1.72
CA LEU A 41 -8.28 -0.32 -2.44
C LEU A 41 -9.76 -0.76 -2.42
N ALA A 42 -10.45 -0.61 -1.30
CA ALA A 42 -11.88 -0.89 -1.20
C ALA A 42 -12.69 -0.01 -2.16
N ASP A 43 -12.37 1.29 -2.22
CA ASP A 43 -13.00 2.24 -3.13
C ASP A 43 -12.80 1.86 -4.61
N VAL A 44 -11.56 1.52 -4.98
CA VAL A 44 -11.22 1.01 -6.33
C VAL A 44 -12.04 -0.24 -6.67
N ASN A 45 -12.21 -1.16 -5.72
CA ASN A 45 -13.01 -2.36 -5.93
C ASN A 45 -14.51 -2.08 -6.10
N VAL A 46 -15.06 -1.06 -5.42
CA VAL A 46 -16.45 -0.62 -5.62
C VAL A 46 -16.64 -0.06 -7.02
N VAL A 47 -15.73 0.78 -7.49
CA VAL A 47 -15.76 1.32 -8.86
C VAL A 47 -15.61 0.20 -9.89
N ARG A 48 -14.70 -0.76 -9.66
CA ARG A 48 -14.54 -1.95 -10.50
C ARG A 48 -15.82 -2.77 -10.56
N SER A 49 -16.48 -2.98 -9.41
CA SER A 49 -17.75 -3.70 -9.36
C SER A 49 -18.83 -3.00 -10.20
N TYR A 50 -18.89 -1.67 -10.18
CA TYR A 50 -19.80 -0.90 -11.03
C TYR A 50 -19.54 -1.13 -12.53
N VAL A 51 -18.28 -1.16 -12.96
CA VAL A 51 -17.87 -1.45 -14.35
C VAL A 51 -18.42 -2.81 -14.80
N TYR A 52 -18.36 -3.83 -13.93
CA TYR A 52 -18.87 -5.18 -14.21
C TYR A 52 -20.37 -5.36 -13.89
N GLY A 53 -21.08 -4.29 -13.49
CA GLY A 53 -22.52 -4.33 -13.23
C GLY A 53 -22.92 -4.85 -11.84
N GLY A 54 -21.98 -4.97 -10.90
CA GLY A 54 -22.21 -5.47 -9.55
C GLY A 54 -22.67 -4.43 -8.52
N THR A 55 -22.51 -3.13 -8.78
CA THR A 55 -22.96 -2.03 -7.90
C THR A 55 -23.64 -0.92 -8.69
N SER A 56 -24.27 0.03 -7.98
CA SER A 56 -24.92 1.19 -8.59
C SER A 56 -23.91 2.30 -8.96
N GLN A 57 -24.30 3.20 -9.85
CA GLN A 57 -23.49 4.40 -10.16
C GLN A 57 -23.29 5.26 -8.91
N GLY A 58 -24.31 5.40 -8.05
CA GLY A 58 -24.21 6.19 -6.83
C GLY A 58 -23.18 5.63 -5.84
N ASP A 59 -23.03 4.30 -5.77
CA ASP A 59 -21.99 3.66 -4.96
C ASP A 59 -20.58 3.93 -5.53
N ALA A 60 -20.44 3.82 -6.86
CA ALA A 60 -19.20 4.14 -7.54
C ALA A 60 -18.81 5.61 -7.39
N GLU A 61 -19.78 6.54 -7.43
CA GLU A 61 -19.51 7.97 -7.25
C GLU A 61 -19.05 8.28 -5.83
N ARG A 62 -19.67 7.67 -4.81
CA ARG A 62 -19.22 7.79 -3.42
C ARG A 62 -17.80 7.27 -3.25
N ALA A 63 -17.52 6.06 -3.73
CA ALA A 63 -16.18 5.48 -3.69
C ALA A 63 -15.14 6.33 -4.43
N ALA A 64 -15.46 6.85 -5.64
CA ALA A 64 -14.55 7.74 -6.36
C ALA A 64 -14.33 9.07 -5.64
N THR A 65 -15.34 9.59 -4.94
CA THR A 65 -15.22 10.79 -4.11
C THR A 65 -14.33 10.54 -2.89
N ASP A 66 -14.49 9.40 -2.22
CA ASP A 66 -13.64 9.00 -1.10
C ASP A 66 -12.19 8.79 -1.56
N LEU A 67 -11.98 8.19 -2.73
CA LEU A 67 -10.65 8.06 -3.33
C LEU A 67 -9.99 9.42 -3.59
N VAL A 68 -10.76 10.43 -4.06
CA VAL A 68 -10.27 11.81 -4.18
C VAL A 68 -9.88 12.37 -2.82
N SER A 69 -10.71 12.20 -1.79
CA SER A 69 -10.42 12.65 -0.43
C SER A 69 -9.13 12.03 0.12
N TRP A 70 -8.93 10.71 -0.04
CA TRP A 70 -7.71 10.04 0.36
C TRP A 70 -6.48 10.52 -0.42
N SER A 71 -6.60 10.73 -1.73
CA SER A 71 -5.50 11.23 -2.56
C SER A 71 -5.01 12.61 -2.11
N GLN A 72 -5.90 13.48 -1.62
CA GLN A 72 -5.55 14.80 -1.08
C GLN A 72 -4.71 14.70 0.21
N ARG A 73 -4.89 13.62 0.97
CA ARG A 73 -4.19 13.37 2.24
C ARG A 73 -2.90 12.58 2.08
N MET A 74 -2.56 12.12 0.88
CA MET A 74 -1.39 11.25 0.68
C MET A 74 -0.08 11.90 1.12
N ALA A 75 0.14 13.20 0.87
CA ALA A 75 1.37 13.86 1.27
C ALA A 75 1.49 14.04 2.80
N GLU A 76 0.37 14.04 3.53
CA GLU A 76 0.33 14.05 4.99
C GLU A 76 0.62 12.65 5.55
N LEU A 77 -0.04 11.63 4.99
CA LEU A 77 0.08 10.24 5.43
C LEU A 77 1.43 9.61 5.05
N PHE A 78 1.98 10.01 3.90
CA PHE A 78 3.25 9.56 3.35
C PHE A 78 4.12 10.78 3.00
N PRO A 79 4.68 11.48 4.00
CA PRO A 79 5.51 12.64 3.73
C PRO A 79 6.71 12.27 2.85
N PRO A 80 6.97 12.94 1.72
CA PRO A 80 7.97 12.48 0.75
C PRO A 80 9.38 12.27 1.33
N GLY A 81 9.81 13.14 2.25
CA GLY A 81 11.12 13.04 2.91
C GLY A 81 11.23 11.95 3.97
N GLN A 82 10.11 11.35 4.39
CA GLN A 82 10.02 10.28 5.38
C GLN A 82 9.68 8.94 4.71
N ALA A 83 8.74 8.94 3.77
CA ALA A 83 8.29 7.74 3.06
C ALA A 83 9.45 7.00 2.37
N SER A 84 10.40 7.72 1.75
CA SER A 84 11.56 7.07 1.12
C SER A 84 12.59 6.51 2.11
N LYS A 85 12.44 6.78 3.41
CA LYS A 85 13.28 6.23 4.48
C LYS A 85 12.60 5.04 5.16
N GLU A 86 11.28 5.08 5.27
CA GLU A 86 10.47 4.07 5.94
C GLU A 86 10.07 2.91 5.03
N TYR A 87 9.94 3.16 3.73
CA TYR A 87 9.59 2.15 2.74
C TYR A 87 10.78 1.88 1.83
N VAL A 88 11.42 0.71 2.01
CA VAL A 88 12.66 0.31 1.31
C VAL A 88 12.52 0.37 -0.21
N ASP A 89 11.34 0.05 -0.72
CA ASP A 89 11.04 0.05 -2.15
C ASP A 89 10.49 1.39 -2.63
N MET A 90 10.60 2.48 -1.86
CA MET A 90 10.11 3.81 -2.24
C MET A 90 11.27 4.78 -2.46
N SER A 91 11.55 5.12 -3.71
CA SER A 91 12.56 6.15 -4.02
C SER A 91 12.08 7.56 -3.63
N PRO A 92 12.98 8.51 -3.32
CA PRO A 92 12.60 9.91 -3.09
C PRO A 92 11.81 10.54 -4.24
N GLN A 93 12.17 10.20 -5.48
CA GLN A 93 11.45 10.66 -6.67
C GLN A 93 10.00 10.15 -6.69
N ARG A 94 9.79 8.85 -6.44
CA ARG A 94 8.44 8.27 -6.39
C ARG A 94 7.64 8.86 -5.24
N ALA A 95 8.22 8.94 -4.04
CA ALA A 95 7.58 9.57 -2.88
C ALA A 95 7.14 11.02 -3.16
N GLY A 96 7.95 11.78 -3.91
CA GLY A 96 7.63 13.16 -4.27
C GLY A 96 6.55 13.32 -5.35
N LYS A 97 6.46 12.39 -6.30
CA LYS A 97 5.51 12.48 -7.45
C LYS A 97 4.17 11.79 -7.17
N ALA A 98 4.18 10.74 -6.36
CA ALA A 98 3.04 9.88 -6.08
C ALA A 98 1.77 10.62 -5.64
N PRO A 99 1.80 11.55 -4.66
CA PRO A 99 0.59 12.23 -4.21
C PRO A 99 -0.11 12.99 -5.34
N ALA A 100 0.64 13.74 -6.15
CA ALA A 100 0.08 14.52 -7.25
C ALA A 100 -0.50 13.62 -8.36
N ALA A 101 0.21 12.54 -8.69
CA ALA A 101 -0.24 11.58 -9.69
C ALA A 101 -1.57 10.93 -9.27
N MET A 102 -1.67 10.49 -8.02
CA MET A 102 -2.91 9.90 -7.50
C MET A 102 -4.06 10.90 -7.44
N GLN A 103 -3.80 12.15 -7.03
CA GLN A 103 -4.82 13.22 -7.02
C GLN A 103 -5.40 13.47 -8.41
N GLN A 104 -4.54 13.60 -9.40
CA GLN A 104 -4.96 13.78 -10.79
C GLN A 104 -5.78 12.58 -11.27
N ALA A 105 -5.28 11.37 -11.04
CA ALA A 105 -5.93 10.14 -11.49
C ALA A 105 -7.29 9.90 -10.81
N ALA A 106 -7.41 10.18 -9.50
CA ALA A 106 -8.67 10.07 -8.77
C ALA A 106 -9.70 11.11 -9.24
N GLY A 107 -9.27 12.36 -9.47
CA GLY A 107 -10.16 13.41 -9.98
C GLY A 107 -10.72 13.09 -11.37
N GLN A 108 -9.87 12.57 -12.26
CA GLN A 108 -10.31 12.11 -13.59
C GLN A 108 -11.30 10.94 -13.48
N LEU A 109 -11.02 9.96 -12.61
CA LEU A 109 -11.94 8.84 -12.37
C LEU A 109 -13.31 9.31 -11.90
N LEU A 110 -13.37 10.20 -10.90
CA LEU A 110 -14.63 10.76 -10.41
C LEU A 110 -15.40 11.47 -11.53
N SER A 111 -14.71 12.26 -12.35
CA SER A 111 -15.34 12.94 -13.50
C SER A 111 -15.98 11.95 -14.47
N VAL A 112 -15.32 10.83 -14.75
CA VAL A 112 -15.85 9.81 -15.68
C VAL A 112 -16.96 8.99 -15.03
N VAL A 113 -16.87 8.65 -13.74
CA VAL A 113 -17.93 7.95 -13.00
C VAL A 113 -19.26 8.70 -13.05
N ARG A 114 -19.22 10.03 -12.96
CA ARG A 114 -20.43 10.89 -13.06
C ARG A 114 -21.13 10.82 -14.42
N THR A 115 -20.45 10.36 -15.47
CA THR A 115 -21.08 10.19 -16.80
C THR A 115 -22.02 8.97 -16.87
N GLY A 116 -21.88 8.01 -15.94
CA GLY A 116 -22.66 6.77 -15.95
C GLY A 116 -22.26 5.76 -17.05
N SER A 117 -21.23 6.05 -17.84
CA SER A 117 -20.74 5.14 -18.88
C SER A 117 -19.79 4.09 -18.29
N ARG A 118 -20.28 2.86 -18.05
CA ARG A 118 -19.46 1.75 -17.52
C ARG A 118 -18.19 1.48 -18.34
N ALA A 119 -18.28 1.57 -19.67
CA ALA A 119 -17.13 1.37 -20.55
C ALA A 119 -16.07 2.45 -20.34
N ALA A 120 -16.48 3.73 -20.31
CA ALA A 120 -15.55 4.83 -20.06
C ALA A 120 -14.94 4.75 -18.65
N VAL A 121 -15.74 4.40 -17.64
CA VAL A 121 -15.26 4.18 -16.27
C VAL A 121 -14.25 3.03 -16.23
N GLY A 122 -14.48 1.94 -16.95
CA GLY A 122 -13.53 0.84 -17.03
C GLY A 122 -12.18 1.26 -17.62
N THR A 123 -12.20 2.03 -18.72
CA THR A 123 -10.98 2.59 -19.32
C THR A 123 -10.24 3.52 -18.35
N GLN A 124 -10.97 4.45 -17.73
CA GLN A 124 -10.39 5.42 -16.80
C GLN A 124 -9.88 4.75 -15.52
N LEU A 125 -10.59 3.74 -15.00
CA LEU A 125 -10.16 2.98 -13.83
C LEU A 125 -8.81 2.29 -14.09
N ALA A 126 -8.65 1.65 -15.25
CA ALA A 126 -7.38 1.04 -15.63
C ALA A 126 -6.24 2.06 -15.77
N GLN A 127 -6.54 3.28 -16.22
CA GLN A 127 -5.57 4.39 -16.23
C GLN A 127 -5.24 4.83 -14.79
N THR A 128 -6.23 4.98 -13.92
CA THR A 128 -6.01 5.35 -12.51
C THR A 128 -5.17 4.33 -11.76
N GLU A 129 -5.37 3.03 -12.01
CA GLU A 129 -4.55 1.97 -11.41
C GLU A 129 -3.09 2.03 -11.88
N ARG A 130 -2.84 2.31 -13.17
CA ARG A 130 -1.49 2.43 -13.70
C ARG A 130 -0.80 3.73 -13.31
N ASP A 131 -1.47 4.86 -13.49
CA ASP A 131 -0.84 6.19 -13.41
C ASP A 131 -0.93 6.77 -12.00
N GLY A 132 -1.98 6.43 -11.24
CA GLY A 132 -2.12 6.80 -9.83
C GLY A 132 -1.39 5.80 -8.93
N CYS A 133 -1.98 4.61 -8.76
CA CYS A 133 -1.42 3.58 -7.87
C CYS A 133 -0.03 3.11 -8.35
N GLY A 134 0.14 2.92 -9.66
CA GLY A 134 1.40 2.44 -10.21
C GLY A 134 2.57 3.40 -10.02
N THR A 135 2.35 4.73 -9.95
CA THR A 135 3.43 5.69 -9.64
C THR A 135 4.08 5.41 -8.27
N CYS A 136 3.33 4.83 -7.33
CA CYS A 136 3.84 4.41 -6.02
C CYS A 136 4.42 2.99 -6.06
N HIS A 137 3.69 2.06 -6.67
CA HIS A 137 3.88 0.62 -6.46
C HIS A 137 4.70 -0.08 -7.55
N LEU A 138 4.75 0.48 -8.75
CA LEU A 138 5.57 -0.10 -9.81
C LEU A 138 7.00 0.38 -9.63
N SER A 139 7.93 -0.57 -9.59
CA SER A 139 9.35 -0.28 -9.79
C SER A 139 9.50 0.38 -11.15
N ASP A 140 10.32 1.42 -11.28
CA ASP A 140 10.74 1.89 -12.60
C ASP A 140 11.33 0.69 -13.35
N ALA A 141 10.56 0.10 -14.26
CA ALA A 141 11.07 -0.88 -15.19
C ALA A 141 12.06 -0.12 -16.07
N ARG A 142 13.34 -0.35 -15.81
CA ARG A 142 14.44 0.08 -16.67
C ARG A 142 14.32 -0.61 -18.02
#